data_AF-A0A524CU77-F1
#
_entry.id   AF-A0A524CU77-F1
#
_cell.length_a   1.000
_cell.length_b   1.000
_cell.length_c   1.000
_cell.angle_alpha   90.00
_cell.angle_beta   90.00
_cell.angle_gamma   90.00
#
_symmetry.space_group_name_H-M   'P 1'
#
loop_
_entity.id
_entity.type
_entity.pdbx_description
1 polymer ?
#
loop_
_entity_poly.entity_id
_entity_poly.type
_entity_poly.pdbx_seq_one_letter_code
_entity_poly.pdbx_strand_id
1 'polypeptide(L)'
;MVKFSPTAKFIVITIDELILVPIAIVLAYFFAREYFLPVLVITIIGAAVFVAIKYHLVYPTLSDEYHRIYELEGMTGRVIAPVGRDSGKIKVGSEIWDARCDQGELPVGT
;
A
#
# COMPACT_ATOMS: atom_id res chain seq x y z
N MET A 1 -14.57 -15.47 -1.55
CA MET A 1 -13.38 -14.67 -1.94
C MET A 1 -12.14 -15.41 -1.49
N VAL A 2 -11.27 -15.82 -2.43
CA VAL A 2 -9.98 -16.43 -2.09
C VAL A 2 -9.11 -15.34 -1.46
N LYS A 3 -8.74 -15.47 -0.18
CA LYS A 3 -7.81 -14.56 0.47
C LYS A 3 -6.40 -14.88 -0.02
N PHE A 4 -5.95 -14.19 -1.06
CA PHE A 4 -4.55 -14.27 -1.50
C PHE A 4 -3.62 -13.75 -0.41
N SER A 5 -2.51 -14.46 -0.17
CA SER A 5 -1.47 -14.01 0.75
C SER A 5 -0.83 -12.69 0.25
N PRO A 6 -0.29 -11.83 1.14
CA PRO A 6 0.41 -10.60 0.74
C PRO A 6 1.51 -10.86 -0.30
N THR A 7 2.22 -11.98 -0.17
CA THR A 7 3.22 -12.44 -1.13
C THR A 7 2.63 -12.74 -2.50
N ALA A 8 1.49 -13.43 -2.57
CA ALA A 8 0.82 -13.71 -3.85
C ALA A 8 0.33 -12.42 -4.51
N LYS A 9 -0.24 -11.48 -3.74
CA LYS A 9 -0.63 -10.16 -4.25
C LYS A 9 0.57 -9.40 -4.79
N PHE A 10 1.67 -9.38 -4.05
CA PHE A 10 2.92 -8.72 -4.45
C PHE A 10 3.48 -9.28 -5.76
N ILE A 11 3.51 -10.61 -5.91
CA ILE A 11 3.96 -11.26 -7.15
C ILE A 11 3.05 -10.87 -8.32
N VAL A 12 1.73 -10.90 -8.14
CA VAL A 12 0.77 -10.57 -9.20
C VAL A 12 0.90 -9.13 -9.68
N ILE A 13 1.12 -8.18 -8.77
CA ILE A 13 1.32 -6.77 -9.17
C ILE A 13 2.72 -6.46 -9.71
N THR A 14 3.66 -7.42 -9.60
CA THR A 14 5.08 -7.22 -10.01
C THR A 14 5.43 -8.01 -11.28
N ILE A 15 4.51 -8.87 -11.73
CA ILE A 15 4.75 -9.79 -12.84
C ILE A 15 4.84 -9.05 -14.17
N ASP A 16 4.05 -8.00 -14.36
CA ASP A 16 4.03 -7.20 -15.57
C ASP A 16 5.36 -6.45 -15.78
N GLU A 17 5.98 -5.94 -14.71
CA GLU A 17 7.29 -5.30 -14.84
C GLU A 17 8.42 -6.32 -15.06
N LEU A 18 8.31 -7.52 -14.47
CA LEU A 18 9.28 -8.59 -14.71
C LEU A 18 9.20 -9.15 -16.13
N ILE A 19 8.03 -9.15 -16.77
CA ILE A 19 7.84 -9.53 -18.17
C ILE A 19 8.53 -8.53 -19.12
N LEU A 20 8.68 -7.27 -18.73
CA LEU A 20 9.35 -6.26 -19.54
C LEU A 20 10.85 -6.57 -19.74
N VAL A 21 11.50 -7.20 -18.75
CA VAL A 21 12.92 -7.55 -18.77
C VAL A 21 13.28 -8.50 -19.93
N PRO A 22 12.67 -9.71 -20.06
CA PRO A 22 12.96 -10.59 -21.19
C PRO A 22 12.56 -9.97 -22.53
N ILE A 23 11.50 -9.16 -22.59
CA ILE A 23 11.14 -8.44 -23.82
C ILE A 23 12.27 -7.49 -24.23
N ALA A 24 12.78 -6.68 -23.31
CA ALA A 24 13.89 -5.78 -23.57
C ALA A 24 15.16 -6.53 -24.01
N ILE A 25 15.46 -7.66 -23.38
CA ILE A 25 16.61 -8.51 -23.74
C ILE A 25 16.45 -9.08 -25.16
N VAL A 26 15.27 -9.58 -25.51
CA VAL A 26 14.97 -10.10 -26.84
C VAL A 26 15.10 -9.00 -27.90
N LEU A 27 14.57 -7.81 -27.63
CA LEU A 27 14.71 -6.67 -28.54
C LEU A 27 16.18 -6.27 -28.71
N ALA A 28 16.95 -6.20 -27.63
CA ALA A 28 18.38 -5.89 -27.71
C ALA A 28 19.15 -6.94 -28.52
N TYR A 29 18.79 -8.23 -28.38
CA TYR A 29 19.41 -9.31 -29.14
C TYR A 29 19.22 -9.16 -30.65
N PHE A 30 18.00 -8.81 -31.10
CA PHE A 30 17.66 -8.72 -32.52
C PHE A 30 18.04 -7.37 -33.17
N PHE A 31 17.88 -6.26 -32.45
CA PHE A 31 18.02 -4.91 -33.01
C PHE A 31 19.32 -4.20 -32.64
N ALA A 32 19.99 -4.60 -31.56
CA ALA A 32 21.12 -3.88 -30.98
C ALA A 32 22.17 -4.84 -30.40
N ARG A 33 22.57 -5.85 -31.18
CA ARG A 33 23.41 -6.96 -30.72
C ARG A 33 24.75 -6.52 -30.12
N GLU A 34 25.33 -5.43 -30.60
CA GLU A 34 26.56 -4.83 -30.08
C GLU A 34 26.42 -4.30 -28.64
N TYR A 35 25.21 -3.87 -28.25
CA TYR A 35 24.86 -3.41 -26.91
C TYR A 35 24.21 -4.50 -26.04
N PHE A 36 24.07 -5.72 -26.55
CA PHE A 36 23.35 -6.80 -25.86
C PHE A 36 23.90 -7.05 -24.46
N LEU A 37 25.22 -7.13 -24.30
CA LEU A 37 25.85 -7.48 -23.04
C LEU A 37 25.71 -6.35 -21.98
N PRO A 38 25.96 -5.06 -22.31
CA PRO A 38 25.58 -3.96 -21.43
C PRO A 38 24.09 -3.94 -21.07
N VAL A 39 23.19 -4.10 -22.04
CA VAL A 39 21.75 -4.07 -21.80
C VAL A 39 21.32 -5.20 -20.88
N LEU A 40 21.83 -6.42 -21.08
CA LEU A 40 21.56 -7.57 -20.23
C LEU A 40 21.94 -7.30 -18.77
N VAL A 41 23.15 -6.77 -18.54
CA VAL A 41 23.63 -6.46 -17.19
C VAL A 41 22.79 -5.37 -16.53
N ILE A 42 22.53 -4.28 -17.25
CA ILE A 42 21.75 -3.14 -16.74
C ILE A 42 20.32 -3.56 -16.42
N THR A 43 19.68 -4.34 -17.29
CA THR A 43 18.29 -4.77 -17.09
C THR A 43 18.16 -5.74 -15.92
N ILE A 44 19.09 -6.68 -15.73
CA ILE A 44 19.10 -7.59 -14.57
C ILE A 44 19.28 -6.81 -13.26
N ILE A 45 20.29 -5.93 -13.20
CA ILE A 45 20.55 -5.12 -12.00
C ILE A 45 19.38 -4.18 -11.72
N GLY A 46 18.89 -3.49 -12.75
CA GLY A 46 17.75 -2.58 -12.65
C GLY A 46 16.48 -3.27 -12.17
N ALA A 47 16.18 -4.46 -12.70
CA ALA A 47 15.04 -5.26 -12.25
C ALA A 47 15.18 -5.68 -10.78
N ALA A 48 16.37 -6.13 -10.35
CA ALA A 48 16.60 -6.50 -8.96
C ALA A 48 16.40 -5.31 -8.01
N VAL A 49 16.96 -4.13 -8.35
CA VAL A 49 16.78 -2.90 -7.58
C VAL A 49 15.32 -2.46 -7.55
N PHE A 50 14.64 -2.51 -8.70
CA PHE A 50 13.23 -2.14 -8.79
C PHE A 50 12.34 -3.03 -7.91
N VAL A 51 12.54 -4.35 -7.96
CA VAL A 51 11.83 -5.31 -7.10
C VAL A 51 12.12 -5.04 -5.63
N ALA A 52 13.37 -4.76 -5.26
CA ALA A 52 13.74 -4.46 -3.87
C ALA A 52 13.07 -3.18 -3.35
N ILE A 53 13.06 -2.11 -4.14
CA ILE A 53 12.39 -0.85 -3.80
C ILE A 53 10.88 -1.08 -3.66
N LYS A 54 10.27 -1.74 -4.64
CA LYS A 54 8.83 -2.03 -4.65
C LYS A 54 8.44 -2.92 -3.46
N TYR A 55 9.28 -3.90 -3.11
CA TYR A 55 9.09 -4.71 -1.93
C TYR A 55 9.08 -3.85 -0.66
N HIS A 56 10.04 -2.92 -0.52
CA HIS A 56 10.10 -2.09 0.68
C HIS A 56 8.93 -1.08 0.78
N LEU A 57 8.43 -0.57 -0.34
CA LEU A 57 7.38 0.46 -0.36
C LEU A 57 5.96 -0.10 -0.42
N VAL A 58 5.75 -1.18 -1.17
CA VAL A 58 4.39 -1.69 -1.50
C VAL A 58 4.05 -2.94 -0.69
N TYR A 59 5.01 -3.79 -0.35
CA TYR A 59 4.71 -4.98 0.45
C TYR A 59 4.03 -4.67 1.80
N PRO A 60 4.43 -3.62 2.56
CA PRO A 60 3.78 -3.26 3.81
C PRO A 60 2.33 -2.78 3.68
N THR A 61 1.93 -2.28 2.50
CA THR A 61 0.53 -1.86 2.26
C THR A 61 -0.35 -3.04 1.84
N LEU A 62 0.27 -4.15 1.41
CA LEU A 62 -0.40 -5.40 1.05
C LEU A 62 -0.56 -6.35 2.25
N SER A 63 0.28 -6.20 3.29
CA SER A 63 0.06 -6.84 4.58
C SER A 63 -1.04 -6.09 5.33
N ASP A 64 -1.91 -6.84 6.01
CA ASP A 64 -2.98 -6.26 6.86
C ASP A 64 -2.43 -5.39 8.02
N GLU A 65 -1.10 -5.26 8.17
CA GLU A 65 -0.45 -4.33 9.10
C GLU A 65 -0.82 -2.86 8.85
N TYR A 66 -1.28 -2.48 7.66
CA TYR A 66 -1.84 -1.14 7.44
C TYR A 66 -3.09 -0.87 8.31
N HIS A 67 -3.78 -1.91 8.80
CA HIS A 67 -4.84 -1.72 9.82
C HIS A 67 -4.28 -1.23 11.16
N ARG A 68 -3.00 -1.51 11.50
CA ARG A 68 -2.38 -0.95 12.71
C ARG A 68 -2.11 0.54 12.63
N ILE A 69 -1.93 1.09 11.42
CA ILE A 69 -1.74 2.54 11.23
C ILE A 69 -3.04 3.31 11.55
N TYR A 70 -4.19 2.62 11.53
CA TYR A 70 -5.50 3.15 11.92
C TYR A 70 -5.96 2.63 13.29
N GLU A 71 -5.05 2.22 14.17
CA GLU A 71 -5.36 2.03 15.59
C GLU A 71 -5.56 3.39 16.24
N LEU A 72 -6.78 3.94 16.13
CA LEU A 72 -7.23 5.11 16.89
C LEU A 72 -7.41 4.79 18.39
N GLU A 73 -7.30 3.51 18.77
CA GLU A 73 -7.48 3.04 20.13
C GLU A 73 -6.43 3.67 21.07
N GLY A 74 -6.90 4.34 22.12
CA GLY A 74 -6.05 5.07 23.06
C GLY A 74 -5.67 6.49 22.63
N MET A 75 -6.03 6.94 21.42
CA MET A 75 -5.85 8.33 21.01
C MET A 75 -7.00 9.22 21.49
N THR A 76 -6.67 10.42 21.97
CA THR A 76 -7.68 11.44 22.33
C THR A 76 -8.18 12.16 21.07
N GLY A 77 -9.49 12.09 20.82
CA GLY A 77 -10.18 12.85 19.78
C GLY A 77 -11.03 13.99 20.35
N ARG A 78 -11.50 14.89 19.49
CA ARG A 78 -12.48 15.94 19.83
C ARG A 78 -13.79 15.70 19.10
N VAL A 79 -14.91 15.82 19.79
CA VAL A 79 -16.25 15.73 19.19
C VAL A 79 -16.52 16.96 18.33
N ILE A 80 -16.87 16.76 17.06
CA ILE A 80 -17.20 17.84 16.12
C ILE A 80 -18.67 17.85 15.70
N ALA A 81 -19.37 16.72 15.84
CA ALA A 81 -20.82 16.61 15.76
C ALA A 81 -21.30 15.71 16.89
N PRO A 82 -22.47 15.97 17.51
CA PRO A 82 -22.93 15.21 18.67
C PRO A 82 -22.88 13.71 18.44
N VAL A 83 -22.29 12.97 19.38
CA VAL A 83 -22.08 11.52 19.26
C VAL A 83 -23.06 10.80 20.17
N GLY A 84 -24.02 10.11 19.56
CA GLY A 84 -24.96 9.22 20.23
C GLY A 84 -24.85 7.79 19.74
N ARG A 85 -25.88 6.98 20.02
CA ARG A 85 -25.92 5.55 19.70
C ARG A 85 -25.88 5.24 18.20
N ASP A 86 -26.51 6.09 17.38
CA ASP A 86 -26.76 5.79 15.96
C ASP A 86 -25.92 6.65 15.00
N SER A 87 -25.40 7.80 15.46
CA SER A 87 -24.61 8.72 14.65
C SER A 87 -23.69 9.59 15.50
N GLY A 88 -22.61 10.08 14.89
CA GLY A 88 -21.68 11.01 15.52
C GLY A 88 -20.41 11.18 14.71
N LYS A 89 -19.70 12.30 14.91
CA LYS A 89 -18.40 12.54 14.28
C LYS A 89 -17.39 13.08 15.27
N ILE A 90 -16.21 12.48 15.27
CA ILE A 90 -15.04 12.92 16.05
C ILE A 90 -13.90 13.29 15.11
N LYS A 91 -13.02 14.16 15.58
CA LYS A 91 -11.75 14.47 14.94
C LYS A 91 -10.62 13.89 15.77
N VAL A 92 -9.82 13.00 15.18
CA VAL A 92 -8.61 12.46 15.80
C VAL A 92 -7.43 12.91 14.93
N GLY A 93 -6.50 13.68 15.51
CA GLY A 93 -5.45 14.34 14.74
C GLY A 93 -6.03 15.28 13.67
N SER A 94 -5.75 15.00 12.39
CA SER A 94 -6.25 15.75 11.23
C SER A 94 -7.48 15.12 10.55
N GLU A 95 -7.91 13.94 10.97
CA GLU A 95 -8.92 13.14 10.27
C GLU A 95 -10.27 13.16 11.00
N ILE A 96 -11.36 13.03 10.24
CA ILE A 96 -12.74 12.99 10.74
C ILE A 96 -13.25 11.56 10.63
N TRP A 97 -13.73 11.03 11.75
CA TRP A 97 -14.19 9.66 11.87
C TRP A 97 -15.64 9.63 12.35
N ASP A 98 -16.40 8.65 11.85
CA ASP A 98 -17.73 8.36 12.40
C ASP A 98 -17.56 7.63 13.73
N ALA A 99 -18.28 8.11 14.75
CA ALA A 99 -18.20 7.57 16.11
C ALA A 99 -19.60 7.27 16.64
N ARG A 100 -19.67 6.38 17.62
CA ARG A 100 -20.88 6.01 18.36
C ARG A 100 -20.58 6.00 19.85
N CYS A 101 -21.57 6.37 20.65
CA CYS A 101 -21.49 6.29 22.10
C CYS A 101 -22.67 5.48 22.62
N ASP A 102 -22.37 4.45 23.42
CA ASP A 102 -23.39 3.62 24.05
C ASP A 102 -24.02 4.31 25.28
N GLN A 103 -23.33 5.31 25.83
CA GLN A 103 -23.72 6.04 27.03
C GLN A 103 -24.02 7.51 26.73
N GLY A 104 -25.31 7.82 26.61
CA GLY A 104 -25.79 9.18 26.42
C GLY A 104 -25.32 9.81 25.10
N GLU A 105 -25.28 11.14 25.07
CA GLU A 105 -24.87 11.92 23.91
C GLU A 105 -23.67 12.79 24.30
N LEU A 106 -22.57 12.67 23.57
CA LEU A 106 -21.39 13.50 23.78
C LEU A 106 -21.55 14.82 22.99
N PRO A 107 -21.53 15.98 23.67
CA PRO A 107 -21.70 17.27 23.02
C PRO A 107 -20.43 17.69 22.27
N VAL A 108 -20.61 18.54 21.26
CA VAL A 108 -19.52 19.11 20.47
C VAL A 108 -18.52 19.82 21.37
N GLY A 109 -17.24 19.53 21.16
CA GLY A 109 -16.13 20.17 21.87
C GLY A 109 -15.63 19.43 23.10
N THR A 110 -16.29 18.33 23.49
CA THR A 110 -15.73 17.33 24.41
C THR A 110 -14.60 16.58 23.74
#